data_AF-A0A087SET1-F1
#
_entry.id   AF-A0A087SET1-F1
#
_cell.length_a   1.000
_cell.length_b   1.000
_cell.length_c   1.000
_cell.angle_alpha   90.00
_cell.angle_beta   90.00
_cell.angle_gamma   90.00
#
_symmetry.space_group_name_H-M   'P 1'
#
loop_
_entity.id
_entity.type
_entity.pdbx_description
1 polymer ?
#
loop_
_entity_poly.entity_id
_entity_poly.type
_entity_poly.pdbx_seq_one_letter_code
_entity_poly.pdbx_strand_id
1 'polypeptide(L)'
;MAPDSDGGLDRLPPPPVALALTLSVANTGEEAFTFTTGLRTRLATEDARTHGQYIKAVGLHGKHTLRRESNPARPRIRVENEQAVSFGGRQLDRVYVDCGAREFIAVCPGHAAHVEVKNLRGFDDVALDHPALSYPEEARWSVGIAPARVARPVRRVLEPGETWTGEAHLIARQEYWDQAPWEREAGLSAVPPPRLDSLRKTKIFQRQPSPARGD
;
A
#
# COMPACT_ATOMS: atom_id res chain seq x y z
N MET A 1 31.36 35.84 -27.42
CA MET A 1 31.33 34.71 -26.46
C MET A 1 30.22 34.99 -25.47
N ALA A 2 29.01 34.54 -25.78
CA ALA A 2 27.92 34.49 -24.81
C ALA A 2 27.99 33.11 -24.13
N PRO A 3 27.74 32.99 -22.81
CA PRO A 3 27.54 31.70 -22.19
C PRO A 3 26.14 31.20 -22.55
N ASP A 4 26.08 30.04 -23.20
CA ASP A 4 24.83 29.32 -23.42
C ASP A 4 24.27 28.90 -22.05
N SER A 5 23.16 29.54 -21.70
CA SER A 5 22.25 29.11 -20.65
C SER A 5 21.54 27.84 -21.13
N ASP A 6 22.06 26.68 -20.73
CA ASP A 6 21.30 25.43 -20.79
C ASP A 6 20.16 25.55 -19.78
N GLY A 7 19.05 26.08 -20.27
CA GLY A 7 17.77 26.06 -19.60
C GLY A 7 17.39 24.62 -19.35
N GLY A 8 17.56 24.18 -18.10
CA GLY A 8 16.97 22.96 -17.59
C GLY A 8 15.47 23.02 -17.88
N LEU A 9 15.04 22.31 -18.93
CA LEU A 9 13.65 21.97 -19.10
C LEU A 9 13.25 21.22 -17.84
N ASP A 10 12.52 21.90 -16.97
CA ASP A 10 11.73 21.32 -15.88
C ASP A 10 10.95 20.16 -16.49
N ARG A 11 11.53 18.96 -16.38
CA ARG A 11 10.85 17.74 -16.76
C ARG A 11 9.74 17.58 -15.74
N LEU A 12 8.53 17.94 -16.15
CA LEU A 12 7.33 17.62 -15.41
C LEU A 12 7.44 16.16 -14.96
N PRO A 13 7.14 15.87 -13.68
CA PRO A 13 7.20 14.51 -13.17
C PRO A 13 6.34 13.62 -14.07
N PRO A 14 6.76 12.37 -14.33
CA PRO A 14 5.94 11.45 -15.11
C PRO A 14 4.55 11.35 -14.47
N PRO A 15 3.49 11.23 -15.29
CA PRO A 15 2.14 11.14 -14.76
C PRO A 15 2.04 9.95 -13.80
N PRO A 16 1.21 10.06 -12.75
CA PRO A 16 1.03 8.97 -11.80
C PRO A 16 0.56 7.71 -12.52
N VAL A 17 1.16 6.58 -12.19
CA VAL A 17 0.73 5.29 -12.72
C VAL A 17 -0.35 4.75 -11.79
N ALA A 18 -1.57 4.59 -12.32
CA ALA A 18 -2.70 4.07 -11.56
C ALA A 18 -3.03 2.65 -12.02
N LEU A 19 -3.17 1.73 -11.06
CA LEU A 19 -3.75 0.41 -11.25
C LEU A 19 -5.21 0.46 -10.78
N ALA A 20 -6.14 0.35 -11.73
CA ALA A 20 -7.56 0.22 -11.43
C ALA A 20 -7.91 -1.24 -11.13
N LEU A 21 -8.61 -1.47 -10.02
CA LEU A 21 -9.01 -2.78 -9.54
C LEU A 21 -10.53 -2.82 -9.36
N THR A 22 -11.17 -3.80 -9.99
CA THR A 22 -12.62 -4.03 -9.88
C THR A 22 -12.88 -5.49 -9.51
N LEU A 23 -13.73 -5.71 -8.52
CA LEU A 23 -14.26 -7.02 -8.15
C LEU A 23 -15.78 -6.99 -8.27
N SER A 24 -16.34 -7.94 -9.01
CA SER A 24 -17.78 -8.15 -9.10
C SER A 24 -18.15 -9.52 -8.54
N VAL A 25 -19.19 -9.55 -7.72
CA VAL A 25 -19.77 -10.77 -7.15
C VAL A 25 -21.24 -10.82 -7.54
N ALA A 26 -21.62 -11.84 -8.31
CA ALA A 26 -23.00 -12.04 -8.76
C ALA A 26 -23.63 -13.20 -7.99
N ASN A 27 -24.87 -13.03 -7.53
CA ASN A 27 -25.65 -14.13 -6.98
C ASN A 27 -26.37 -14.88 -8.10
N THR A 28 -25.84 -16.04 -8.48
CA THR A 28 -26.45 -16.94 -9.46
C THR A 28 -27.29 -18.06 -8.82
N GLY A 29 -27.43 -18.04 -7.49
CA GLY A 29 -28.23 -19.00 -6.74
C GLY A 29 -29.67 -18.54 -6.54
N GLU A 30 -30.43 -19.33 -5.80
CA GLU A 30 -31.85 -19.06 -5.50
C GLU A 30 -32.05 -18.40 -4.12
N GLU A 31 -31.01 -18.38 -3.29
CA GLU A 31 -31.06 -17.81 -1.94
C GLU A 31 -30.16 -16.57 -1.83
N ALA A 32 -30.62 -15.63 -1.03
CA ALA A 32 -29.89 -14.40 -0.75
C ALA A 32 -28.73 -14.69 0.21
N PHE A 33 -27.55 -14.07 0.01
CA PHE A 33 -26.39 -14.30 0.88
C PHE A 33 -25.67 -13.01 1.27
N THR A 34 -24.90 -13.08 2.36
CA THR A 34 -24.00 -12.00 2.78
C THR A 34 -22.56 -12.46 2.67
N PHE A 35 -21.66 -11.52 2.44
CA PHE A 35 -20.24 -11.80 2.37
C PHE A 35 -19.41 -10.59 2.81
N THR A 36 -18.16 -10.88 3.15
CA THR A 36 -17.08 -9.91 3.27
C THR A 36 -16.07 -10.17 2.19
N THR A 37 -15.35 -9.13 1.75
CA THR A 37 -14.35 -9.27 0.70
C THR A 37 -13.23 -8.27 0.85
N GLY A 38 -12.11 -8.53 0.19
CA GLY A 38 -11.02 -7.59 0.06
C GLY A 38 -10.03 -8.05 -1.00
N LEU A 39 -9.41 -7.09 -1.67
CA LEU A 39 -8.37 -7.35 -2.67
C LEU A 39 -7.02 -7.35 -1.98
N ARG A 40 -6.56 -8.53 -1.52
CA ARG A 40 -5.31 -8.64 -0.76
C ARG A 40 -4.08 -8.43 -1.64
N THR A 41 -3.65 -7.19 -1.78
CA THR A 41 -2.51 -6.78 -2.60
C THR A 41 -1.21 -6.82 -1.78
N ARG A 42 -0.14 -7.32 -2.39
CA ARG A 42 1.23 -7.20 -1.87
C ARG A 42 1.95 -6.08 -2.62
N LEU A 43 2.34 -5.05 -1.90
CA LEU A 43 3.20 -4.00 -2.45
C LEU A 43 4.65 -4.37 -2.18
N ALA A 44 5.48 -4.33 -3.22
CA ALA A 44 6.92 -4.49 -3.07
C ALA A 44 7.51 -3.33 -2.27
N THR A 45 8.47 -3.64 -1.41
CA THR A 45 9.17 -2.67 -0.57
C THR A 45 10.67 -2.83 -0.67
N GLU A 46 11.41 -1.83 -0.18
CA GLU A 46 12.79 -2.01 0.24
C GLU A 46 12.91 -3.07 1.34
N ASP A 47 14.15 -3.44 1.67
CA ASP A 47 14.42 -4.47 2.67
C ASP A 47 13.99 -3.94 4.02
N ALA A 48 12.94 -4.51 4.59
CA ALA A 48 12.46 -4.10 5.90
C ALA A 48 13.52 -4.27 7.01
N ARG A 49 14.57 -5.08 6.81
CA ARG A 49 15.70 -5.17 7.76
C ARG A 49 16.56 -3.90 7.81
N THR A 50 16.69 -3.19 6.70
CA THR A 50 17.55 -1.99 6.59
C THR A 50 16.75 -0.70 6.45
N HIS A 51 15.54 -0.78 5.89
CA HIS A 51 14.67 0.36 5.58
C HIS A 51 13.32 0.31 6.33
N GLY A 52 13.11 -0.64 7.25
CA GLY A 52 11.83 -0.84 7.93
C GLY A 52 11.27 0.40 8.64
N GLN A 53 12.14 1.30 9.11
CA GLN A 53 11.75 2.58 9.69
C GLN A 53 11.08 3.55 8.71
N TYR A 54 11.19 3.31 7.40
CA TYR A 54 10.56 4.09 6.32
C TYR A 54 9.39 3.35 5.66
N ILE A 55 9.17 2.08 6.02
CA ILE A 55 8.05 1.29 5.50
C ILE A 55 6.84 1.53 6.40
N LYS A 56 5.95 2.41 5.95
CA LYS A 56 4.82 2.92 6.75
C LYS A 56 3.56 3.10 5.92
N ALA A 57 2.41 3.07 6.58
CA ALA A 57 1.15 3.59 6.05
C ALA A 57 0.75 4.88 6.77
N VAL A 58 0.09 5.79 6.06
CA VAL A 58 -0.41 7.08 6.60
C VAL A 58 -1.86 7.34 6.26
N GLY A 59 -2.40 8.40 6.87
CA GLY A 59 -3.76 8.85 6.59
C GLY A 59 -4.81 8.00 7.29
N LEU A 60 -4.38 7.25 8.30
CA LEU A 60 -5.18 6.34 9.10
C LEU A 60 -5.41 6.87 10.52
N HIS A 61 -4.78 7.98 10.89
CA HIS A 61 -4.99 8.65 12.17
C HIS A 61 -6.47 9.00 12.37
N GLY A 62 -7.00 8.75 13.56
CA GLY A 62 -8.40 8.97 13.94
C GLY A 62 -9.36 7.89 13.42
N LYS A 63 -8.91 6.93 12.60
CA LYS A 63 -9.78 5.84 12.11
C LYS A 63 -10.02 4.80 13.18
N HIS A 64 -11.23 4.23 13.19
CA HIS A 64 -11.52 3.04 13.97
C HIS A 64 -10.79 1.85 13.35
N THR A 65 -10.25 0.99 14.21
CA THR A 65 -9.43 -0.16 13.83
C THR A 65 -9.96 -1.43 14.47
N LEU A 66 -10.04 -2.49 13.67
CA LEU A 66 -10.18 -3.87 14.14
C LEU A 66 -8.77 -4.48 14.15
N ARG A 67 -8.18 -4.62 15.34
CA ARG A 67 -6.83 -5.16 15.55
C ARG A 67 -6.90 -6.68 15.77
N ARG A 68 -6.43 -7.45 14.80
CA ARG A 68 -6.55 -8.92 14.74
C ARG A 68 -5.27 -9.66 15.15
N GLU A 69 -4.19 -8.94 15.41
CA GLU A 69 -2.84 -9.51 15.62
C GLU A 69 -2.78 -10.52 16.76
N SER A 70 -3.54 -10.31 17.84
CA SER A 70 -3.56 -11.22 18.99
C SER A 70 -4.61 -12.33 18.88
N ASN A 71 -5.78 -12.02 18.34
CA ASN A 71 -6.88 -12.96 18.17
C ASN A 71 -7.82 -12.49 17.05
N PRO A 72 -7.72 -13.07 15.85
CA PRO A 72 -8.57 -12.70 14.72
C PRO A 72 -10.06 -12.94 14.95
N ALA A 73 -10.44 -13.92 15.79
CA ALA A 73 -11.83 -14.24 16.10
C ALA A 73 -12.44 -13.25 17.12
N ARG A 74 -11.61 -12.48 17.83
CA ARG A 74 -12.03 -11.45 18.79
C ARG A 74 -11.16 -10.21 18.62
N PRO A 75 -11.33 -9.47 17.51
CA PRO A 75 -10.51 -8.30 17.22
C PRO A 75 -10.71 -7.23 18.30
N ARG A 76 -9.62 -6.56 18.68
CA ARG A 76 -9.70 -5.41 19.58
C ARG A 76 -10.10 -4.18 18.77
N ILE A 77 -11.11 -3.47 19.24
CA ILE A 77 -11.55 -2.21 18.64
C ILE A 77 -10.78 -1.06 19.29
N ARG A 78 -10.11 -0.24 18.48
CA ARG A 78 -9.38 0.96 18.93
C ARG A 78 -9.47 2.08 17.91
N VAL A 79 -9.23 3.31 18.34
CA VAL A 79 -8.92 4.41 17.42
C VAL A 79 -7.41 4.40 17.15
N GLU A 80 -7.01 4.59 15.89
CA GLU A 80 -5.60 4.79 15.55
C GLU A 80 -5.17 6.20 15.95
N ASN A 81 -4.19 6.28 16.83
CA ASN A 81 -3.70 7.56 17.34
C ASN A 81 -2.34 7.92 16.74
N GLU A 82 -1.65 6.97 16.11
CA GLU A 82 -0.37 7.20 15.43
C GLU A 82 -0.61 7.93 14.10
N GLN A 83 0.24 8.90 13.76
CA GLN A 83 0.21 9.58 12.45
C GLN A 83 0.62 8.64 11.30
N ALA A 84 1.44 7.64 11.61
CA ALA A 84 1.93 6.67 10.66
C ALA A 84 2.05 5.29 11.32
N VAL A 85 1.62 4.27 10.59
CA VAL A 85 1.61 2.87 11.03
C VAL A 85 2.83 2.18 10.43
N SER A 86 3.76 1.73 11.27
CA SER A 86 4.95 1.02 10.80
C SER A 86 4.67 -0.47 10.55
N PHE A 87 5.23 -1.00 9.46
CA PHE A 87 5.23 -2.44 9.16
C PHE A 87 6.48 -3.15 9.71
N GLY A 88 7.57 -2.40 9.97
CA GLY A 88 8.86 -2.93 10.38
C GLY A 88 8.93 -3.21 11.87
N GLY A 89 8.77 -4.48 12.27
CA GLY A 89 9.17 -4.95 13.60
C GLY A 89 8.23 -5.94 14.27
N ARG A 90 6.95 -5.97 13.88
CA ARG A 90 5.95 -6.89 14.45
C ARG A 90 4.97 -7.39 13.39
N GLN A 91 4.25 -8.44 13.74
CA GLN A 91 3.08 -8.84 12.97
C GLN A 91 2.07 -7.70 12.99
N LEU A 92 1.55 -7.37 11.82
CA LEU A 92 0.49 -6.42 11.61
C LEU A 92 -0.69 -7.15 10.98
N ASP A 93 -1.88 -6.93 11.52
CA ASP A 93 -3.13 -7.42 10.98
C ASP A 93 -4.25 -6.51 11.50
N ARG A 94 -4.51 -5.45 10.75
CA ARG A 94 -5.48 -4.41 11.13
C ARG A 94 -6.43 -4.10 9.99
N VAL A 95 -7.69 -3.89 10.32
CA VAL A 95 -8.69 -3.32 9.40
C VAL A 95 -9.06 -1.93 9.88
N TYR A 96 -8.91 -0.94 9.02
CA TYR A 96 -9.32 0.45 9.24
C TYR A 96 -10.69 0.65 8.61
N VAL A 97 -11.63 1.15 9.40
CA VAL A 97 -13.05 1.24 9.06
C VAL A 97 -13.39 2.63 8.54
N ASP A 98 -14.34 2.72 7.61
CA ASP A 98 -14.82 3.97 7.01
C ASP A 98 -13.70 4.72 6.25
N CYS A 99 -12.98 3.98 5.42
CA CYS A 99 -11.91 4.40 4.52
C CYS A 99 -12.41 4.55 3.07
N GLY A 100 -13.38 5.44 2.85
CA GLY A 100 -14.00 5.67 1.52
C GLY A 100 -13.18 6.59 0.60
N ALA A 101 -13.77 6.97 -0.54
CA ALA A 101 -13.07 7.66 -1.65
C ALA A 101 -12.40 9.00 -1.30
N ARG A 102 -12.94 9.71 -0.29
CA ARG A 102 -12.45 11.02 0.13
C ARG A 102 -11.21 10.94 1.02
N GLU A 103 -10.92 9.77 1.56
CA GLU A 103 -9.80 9.58 2.46
C GLU A 103 -8.48 9.60 1.69
N PHE A 104 -7.47 10.19 2.30
CA PHE A 104 -6.10 10.07 1.84
C PHE A 104 -5.47 8.92 2.61
N ILE A 105 -5.10 7.85 1.93
CA ILE A 105 -4.38 6.71 2.51
C ILE A 105 -3.23 6.39 1.57
N ALA A 106 -2.03 6.25 2.10
CA ALA A 106 -0.86 5.93 1.31
C ALA A 106 0.07 4.98 2.04
N VAL A 107 0.78 4.16 1.27
CA VAL A 107 1.85 3.26 1.75
C VAL A 107 3.18 3.72 1.16
N CYS A 108 4.13 3.92 2.04
CA CYS A 108 5.52 4.25 1.71
C CYS A 108 6.32 2.95 1.75
N PRO A 109 6.90 2.51 0.62
CA PRO A 109 7.59 1.23 0.48
C PRO A 109 9.05 1.26 0.98
N GLY A 110 9.46 2.28 1.73
CA GLY A 110 10.83 2.39 2.24
C GLY A 110 11.76 3.32 1.45
N HIS A 111 11.24 4.02 0.43
CA HIS A 111 11.97 5.00 -0.38
C HIS A 111 11.08 6.23 -0.66
N ALA A 112 11.58 7.15 -1.50
CA ALA A 112 10.93 8.41 -1.85
C ALA A 112 9.52 8.30 -2.51
N ALA A 113 9.05 7.12 -2.91
CA ALA A 113 7.75 6.99 -3.56
C ALA A 113 6.66 6.66 -2.54
N HIS A 114 5.40 6.72 -2.97
CA HIS A 114 4.29 6.11 -2.25
C HIS A 114 3.21 5.59 -3.19
N VAL A 115 2.40 4.68 -2.66
CA VAL A 115 1.20 4.18 -3.34
C VAL A 115 -0.02 4.66 -2.57
N GLU A 116 -0.82 5.53 -3.19
CA GLU A 116 -2.12 5.93 -2.64
C GLU A 116 -3.15 4.83 -2.88
N VAL A 117 -4.02 4.62 -1.90
CA VAL A 117 -5.16 3.72 -1.99
C VAL A 117 -6.45 4.53 -1.99
N LYS A 118 -7.23 4.35 -3.05
CA LYS A 118 -8.51 5.04 -3.24
C LYS A 118 -9.62 4.02 -3.41
N ASN A 119 -10.41 3.82 -2.37
CA ASN A 119 -11.63 3.02 -2.42
C ASN A 119 -12.75 3.85 -3.05
N LEU A 120 -13.09 3.58 -4.30
CA LEU A 120 -14.05 4.42 -5.05
C LEU A 120 -15.49 4.01 -4.78
N ARG A 121 -15.76 2.70 -4.77
CA ARG A 121 -17.10 2.14 -4.60
C ARG A 121 -17.02 0.76 -3.95
N GLY A 122 -18.02 0.40 -3.14
CA GLY A 122 -18.22 -0.94 -2.59
C GLY A 122 -17.25 -1.32 -1.47
N PHE A 123 -15.97 -0.97 -1.60
CA PHE A 123 -14.98 -1.01 -0.54
C PHE A 123 -15.12 0.23 0.34
N ASP A 124 -15.18 0.02 1.66
CA ASP A 124 -15.28 1.10 2.66
C ASP A 124 -14.29 0.89 3.81
N ASP A 125 -13.45 -0.13 3.73
CA ASP A 125 -12.42 -0.45 4.72
C ASP A 125 -11.07 -0.58 4.01
N VAL A 126 -9.98 -0.41 4.76
CA VAL A 126 -8.62 -0.75 4.29
C VAL A 126 -8.01 -1.71 5.29
N ALA A 127 -7.57 -2.88 4.82
CA ALA A 127 -6.80 -3.80 5.66
C ALA A 127 -5.30 -3.62 5.40
N LEU A 128 -4.51 -3.63 6.47
CA LEU A 128 -3.06 -3.71 6.44
C LEU A 128 -2.62 -5.01 7.09
N ASP A 129 -1.72 -5.73 6.44
CA ASP A 129 -1.16 -6.97 6.99
C ASP A 129 0.34 -7.12 6.69
N HIS A 130 1.05 -7.68 7.65
CA HIS A 130 2.45 -8.07 7.49
C HIS A 130 2.77 -9.17 8.51
N PRO A 131 3.33 -10.33 8.11
CA PRO A 131 3.47 -11.50 8.97
C PRO A 131 4.63 -11.41 9.99
N ALA A 132 5.23 -10.23 10.16
CA ALA A 132 6.51 -9.97 10.83
C ALA A 132 7.74 -10.41 10.02
N LEU A 133 8.91 -9.90 10.39
CA LEU A 133 10.19 -10.19 9.72
C LEU A 133 10.75 -11.58 10.06
N SER A 134 10.17 -12.25 11.06
CA SER A 134 10.64 -13.53 11.54
C SER A 134 10.25 -14.69 10.64
N TYR A 135 9.11 -14.63 9.94
CA TYR A 135 8.66 -15.69 9.05
C TYR A 135 7.43 -15.27 8.21
N PRO A 136 7.37 -15.56 6.90
CA PRO A 136 8.46 -16.08 6.06
C PRO A 136 9.54 -15.00 5.81
N GLU A 137 10.78 -15.37 5.46
CA GLU A 137 11.88 -14.40 5.28
C GLU A 137 11.56 -13.38 4.16
N GLU A 138 10.84 -13.83 3.15
CA GLU A 138 10.39 -13.05 1.99
C GLU A 138 9.45 -11.90 2.38
N ALA A 139 8.84 -11.97 3.57
CA ALA A 139 8.00 -10.89 4.09
C ALA A 139 8.75 -9.55 4.16
N ARG A 140 10.07 -9.57 4.31
CA ARG A 140 10.90 -8.36 4.35
C ARG A 140 10.82 -7.49 3.10
N TRP A 141 10.30 -8.02 1.98
CA TRP A 141 10.23 -7.36 0.69
C TRP A 141 8.82 -6.94 0.28
N SER A 142 7.83 -7.13 1.15
CA SER A 142 6.47 -6.72 0.80
C SER A 142 5.62 -6.39 2.00
N VAL A 143 4.66 -5.49 1.81
CA VAL A 143 3.60 -5.22 2.78
C VAL A 143 2.24 -5.50 2.17
N GLY A 144 1.31 -5.95 3.01
CA GLY A 144 -0.08 -6.19 2.62
C GLY A 144 -0.93 -4.94 2.78
N ILE A 145 -1.67 -4.62 1.72
CA ILE A 145 -2.74 -3.63 1.74
C ILE A 145 -3.93 -4.17 0.96
N ALA A 146 -5.14 -3.93 1.45
CA ALA A 146 -6.35 -4.36 0.77
C ALA A 146 -7.46 -3.30 0.87
N PRO A 147 -7.92 -2.76 -0.28
CA PRO A 147 -9.29 -2.29 -0.42
C PRO A 147 -10.26 -3.38 0.03
N ALA A 148 -11.13 -3.08 0.98
CA ALA A 148 -11.89 -4.10 1.68
C ALA A 148 -13.31 -3.68 2.07
N ARG A 149 -14.12 -4.71 2.33
CA ARG A 149 -15.44 -4.65 2.96
C ARG A 149 -15.52 -5.79 3.95
N VAL A 150 -15.02 -5.55 5.16
CA VAL A 150 -14.78 -6.58 6.18
C VAL A 150 -15.41 -6.23 7.51
N ALA A 151 -15.31 -4.98 7.97
CA ALA A 151 -15.82 -4.58 9.28
C ALA A 151 -17.35 -4.67 9.35
N ARG A 152 -18.00 -4.45 8.22
CA ARG A 152 -19.44 -4.64 8.03
C ARG A 152 -19.61 -5.46 6.75
N PRO A 153 -20.35 -6.58 6.78
CA PRO A 153 -20.73 -7.28 5.56
C PRO A 153 -21.37 -6.33 4.55
N VAL A 154 -21.39 -6.73 3.28
CA VAL A 154 -22.12 -5.97 2.25
C VAL A 154 -23.55 -5.70 2.78
N ARG A 155 -23.90 -4.41 2.85
CA ARG A 155 -25.03 -3.92 3.68
C ARG A 155 -26.39 -4.41 3.18
N ARG A 156 -26.49 -4.80 1.91
CA ARG A 156 -27.62 -5.51 1.36
C ARG A 156 -27.22 -6.97 1.24
N VAL A 157 -28.05 -7.85 1.77
CA VAL A 157 -28.03 -9.26 1.37
C VAL A 157 -28.09 -9.25 -0.16
N LEU A 158 -27.15 -9.96 -0.80
CA LEU A 158 -27.10 -9.99 -2.25
C LEU A 158 -28.22 -10.92 -2.71
N GLU A 159 -29.31 -10.35 -3.20
CA GLU A 159 -30.48 -11.11 -3.62
C GLU A 159 -30.19 -11.92 -4.90
N PRO A 160 -30.93 -13.01 -5.17
CA PRO A 160 -30.83 -13.75 -6.43
C PRO A 160 -30.87 -12.83 -7.66
N GLY A 161 -29.89 -12.97 -8.55
CA GLY A 161 -29.75 -12.14 -9.75
C GLY A 161 -29.09 -10.78 -9.55
N GLU A 162 -28.82 -10.34 -8.31
CA GLU A 162 -28.08 -9.11 -8.06
C GLU A 162 -26.57 -9.28 -8.24
N THR A 163 -25.89 -8.17 -8.53
CA THR A 163 -24.43 -8.09 -8.57
C THR A 163 -23.94 -6.96 -7.68
N TRP A 164 -23.00 -7.27 -6.80
CA TRP A 164 -22.22 -6.29 -6.06
C TRP A 164 -20.91 -6.01 -6.78
N THR A 165 -20.46 -4.76 -6.76
CA THR A 165 -19.19 -4.34 -7.35
C THR A 165 -18.39 -3.48 -6.36
N GLY A 166 -17.12 -3.82 -6.19
CA GLY A 166 -16.12 -3.03 -5.49
C GLY A 166 -15.07 -2.51 -6.47
N GLU A 167 -14.73 -1.22 -6.35
CA GLU A 167 -13.78 -0.52 -7.20
C GLU A 167 -12.77 0.22 -6.33
N ALA A 168 -11.48 0.05 -6.63
CA ALA A 168 -10.40 0.76 -5.98
C ALA A 168 -9.25 1.06 -6.94
N HIS A 169 -8.53 2.15 -6.69
CA HIS A 169 -7.30 2.48 -7.40
C HIS A 169 -6.10 2.41 -6.47
N LEU A 170 -5.01 1.86 -6.98
CA LEU A 170 -3.67 1.99 -6.40
C LEU A 170 -2.86 2.93 -7.27
N ILE A 171 -2.46 4.08 -6.74
CA ILE A 171 -1.83 5.15 -7.52
C ILE A 171 -0.40 5.34 -7.06
N ALA A 172 0.56 4.97 -7.91
CA ALA A 172 1.97 5.17 -7.65
C ALA A 172 2.36 6.64 -7.89
N ARG A 173 3.03 7.23 -6.90
CA ARG A 173 3.56 8.59 -6.92
C ARG A 173 5.09 8.52 -6.78
N GLN A 174 5.80 9.21 -7.65
CA GLN A 174 7.26 9.19 -7.74
C GLN A 174 7.94 10.23 -6.82
N GLU A 175 7.16 11.05 -6.14
CA GLU A 175 7.65 12.15 -5.31
C GLU A 175 7.45 11.82 -3.83
N TYR A 176 8.50 12.07 -3.04
CA TYR A 176 8.37 12.06 -1.59
C TYR A 176 7.70 13.37 -1.18
N TRP A 177 7.01 13.36 -0.05
CA TRP A 177 6.56 14.62 0.52
C TRP A 177 7.78 15.48 0.86
N ASP A 178 7.69 16.79 0.57
CA ASP A 178 8.75 17.77 0.87
C ASP A 178 9.21 17.70 2.35
N GLN A 179 8.30 17.26 3.23
CA GLN A 179 8.60 16.83 4.58
C GLN A 179 7.56 15.78 4.98
N ALA A 180 7.98 14.57 5.34
CA ALA A 180 7.01 13.56 5.71
C ALA A 180 6.35 13.90 7.06
N PRO A 181 5.03 13.68 7.24
CA PRO A 181 4.31 13.96 8.47
C PRO A 181 4.95 13.35 9.73
N TRP A 182 5.60 12.18 9.63
CA TRP A 182 6.27 11.53 10.75
C TRP A 182 7.70 12.04 11.02
N GLU A 183 8.30 12.79 10.10
CA GLU A 183 9.59 13.46 10.31
C GLU A 183 9.43 14.74 11.15
N ARG A 184 8.19 15.24 11.29
CA ARG A 184 7.86 16.43 12.10
C ARG A 184 7.77 16.15 13.60
N GLU A 185 7.43 14.92 14.00
CA GLU A 185 7.17 14.57 15.40
C GLU A 185 8.39 14.02 16.13
N ALA A 186 9.38 13.52 15.40
CA ALA A 186 10.58 12.99 16.00
C ALA A 186 11.71 14.02 15.86
N GLY A 187 12.31 14.44 16.98
CA GLY A 187 13.66 15.02 16.99
C GLY A 187 14.74 14.05 16.49
N LEU A 188 14.40 13.12 15.58
CA LEU A 188 15.27 12.19 14.91
C LEU A 188 15.92 12.91 13.72
N SER A 189 17.14 13.32 14.01
CA SER A 189 18.15 13.78 13.08
C SER A 189 18.35 12.80 11.91
N ALA A 190 18.40 13.37 10.71
CA ALA A 190 19.46 13.16 9.72
C ALA A 190 19.58 11.80 9.02
N VAL A 191 18.49 11.25 8.49
CA VAL A 191 18.63 10.36 7.32
C VAL A 191 17.69 10.84 6.22
N PRO A 192 18.22 11.42 5.13
CA PRO A 192 17.38 11.86 4.02
C PRO A 192 16.64 10.65 3.42
N PRO A 193 15.41 10.83 2.91
CA PRO A 193 14.72 9.76 2.20
C PRO A 193 15.62 9.22 1.09
N PRO A 194 15.66 7.88 0.87
CA PRO A 194 16.40 7.32 -0.24
C PRO A 194 15.93 7.96 -1.54
N ARG A 195 16.82 8.71 -2.21
CA ARG A 195 16.53 9.29 -3.53
C ARG A 195 16.32 8.14 -4.52
N LEU A 196 15.37 8.30 -5.44
CA LEU A 196 15.12 7.37 -6.54
C LEU A 196 16.39 7.01 -7.33
N ASP A 197 17.37 7.91 -7.38
CA ASP A 197 18.65 7.72 -8.06
C ASP A 197 19.53 6.62 -7.45
N SER A 198 19.30 6.27 -6.18
CA SER A 198 20.01 5.18 -5.49
C SER A 198 19.70 3.81 -6.10
N LEU A 199 18.54 3.68 -6.77
CA LEU A 199 18.01 2.43 -7.30
C LEU A 199 18.45 2.12 -8.74
N ARG A 200 19.05 3.09 -9.45
CA ARG A 200 19.59 2.85 -10.80
C ARG A 200 20.88 2.01 -10.80
N LYS A 201 21.42 1.64 -9.64
CA LYS A 201 22.63 0.82 -9.52
C LYS A 201 22.38 -0.65 -9.15
N THR A 202 21.14 -1.09 -9.04
CA THR A 202 20.87 -2.54 -8.98
C THR A 202 20.93 -3.08 -10.40
N LYS A 203 22.15 -3.48 -10.80
CA LYS A 203 22.44 -4.15 -12.06
C LYS A 203 21.34 -5.16 -12.37
N ILE A 204 20.55 -4.83 -13.39
CA ILE A 204 19.78 -5.79 -14.15
C ILE A 204 20.74 -6.95 -14.46
N PHE A 205 20.36 -8.17 -14.07
CA PHE A 205 20.94 -9.40 -14.58
C PHE A 205 20.75 -9.39 -16.10
N GLN A 206 21.65 -8.74 -16.83
CA GLN A 206 21.88 -9.03 -18.22
C GLN A 206 22.55 -10.40 -18.24
N ARG A 207 21.73 -11.45 -18.42
CA ARG A 207 22.23 -12.69 -18.99
C ARG A 207 22.86 -12.32 -20.34
N GLN A 208 24.19 -12.31 -20.40
CA GLN A 208 24.86 -12.39 -21.68
C GLN A 208 24.48 -13.75 -22.30
N PRO A 209 24.02 -13.79 -23.57
CA PRO A 209 23.95 -15.06 -24.28
C PRO A 209 25.39 -15.56 -24.47
N SER A 210 25.66 -16.79 -24.03
CA SER A 210 26.91 -17.48 -24.33
C SER A 210 27.16 -17.47 -25.85
N PRO A 211 28.39 -17.20 -26.32
CA PRO A 211 28.70 -17.36 -27.72
C PRO A 211 28.55 -18.85 -28.08
N ALA A 212 27.82 -19.10 -29.17
CA ALA A 212 27.77 -20.39 -29.81
C ALA A 212 29.20 -20.85 -30.10
N ARG A 213 29.57 -22.02 -29.58
CA ARG A 213 30.73 -22.75 -30.10
C ARG A 213 30.33 -23.24 -31.48
N GLY A 214 30.97 -22.67 -32.51
CA GLY A 214 31.04 -23.32 -33.80
C GLY A 214 31.88 -24.58 -33.68
N ASP A 215 31.37 -25.64 -34.29
CA ASP A 215 32.12 -26.57 -35.14
C ASP A 215 31.32 -26.71 -36.44
#